data_AF-A0A3N0EJD2-F1
#
_entry.id   AF-A0A3N0EJD2-F1
#
_cell.length_a   1.000
_cell.length_b   1.000
_cell.length_c   1.000
_cell.angle_alpha   90.00
_cell.angle_beta   90.00
_cell.angle_gamma   90.00
#
_symmetry.space_group_name_H-M   'P 1'
#
loop_
_entity.id
_entity.type
_entity.pdbx_description
1 polymer ?
#
loop_
_entity_poly.entity_id
_entity_poly.type
_entity_poly.pdbx_seq_one_letter_code
_entity_poly.pdbx_strand_id
1 'polypeptide(L)'
;MENYQDALGAFFLMAGVVTVVFIIAKYTYLIKKAMIEKGLKAPSDSKKVQYADMGCIAGGLGVGLIISSIYTTMELSEDSTDLLVWGTVLVCGAIGLVVAHFLRRKFDKQ
;
A
#
# COMPACT_ATOMS: atom_id res chain seq x y z
N MET A 1 13.30 -30.84 2.78
CA MET A 1 13.91 -29.75 3.59
C MET A 1 13.40 -28.38 3.12
N GLU A 2 13.23 -28.12 1.82
CA GLU A 2 12.62 -26.88 1.27
C GLU A 2 11.23 -26.54 1.85
N ASN A 3 10.28 -27.48 1.88
CA ASN A 3 8.91 -27.22 2.36
C ASN A 3 8.81 -26.65 3.79
N TYR A 4 9.75 -27.00 4.68
CA TYR A 4 9.75 -26.46 6.04
C TYR A 4 10.24 -25.02 6.09
N GLN A 5 11.20 -24.65 5.24
CA GLN A 5 11.74 -23.30 5.15
C GLN A 5 10.72 -22.34 4.53
N ASP A 6 10.03 -22.76 3.48
CA ASP A 6 8.98 -21.97 2.83
C ASP A 6 7.78 -21.73 3.76
N ALA A 7 7.36 -22.77 4.50
CA ALA A 7 6.29 -22.64 5.50
C ALA A 7 6.67 -21.67 6.63
N LEU A 8 7.93 -21.70 7.09
CA LEU A 8 8.43 -20.79 8.13
C LEU A 8 8.52 -19.34 7.62
N GLY A 9 8.99 -19.15 6.39
CA GLY A 9 9.04 -17.83 5.75
C GLY A 9 7.65 -17.22 5.57
N ALA A 10 6.68 -18.02 5.10
CA ALA A 10 5.29 -17.58 4.97
C ALA A 10 4.67 -17.20 6.32
N PHE A 11 4.94 -17.97 7.38
CA PHE A 11 4.45 -17.66 8.72
C PHE A 11 5.03 -16.35 9.26
N PHE A 12 6.32 -16.09 9.00
CA PHE A 12 6.98 -14.86 9.42
C PHE A 12 6.42 -13.62 8.72
N LEU A 13 6.18 -13.72 7.40
CA LEU A 13 5.51 -12.65 6.65
C LEU A 13 4.10 -12.38 7.17
N MET A 14 3.30 -13.43 7.40
CA MET A 14 1.95 -13.29 7.94
C MET A 14 1.95 -12.65 9.34
N ALA A 15 2.84 -13.09 10.23
CA ALA A 15 2.98 -12.50 11.56
C ALA A 15 3.38 -11.02 11.50
N GLY A 16 4.29 -10.66 10.57
CA GLY A 16 4.68 -9.28 10.30
C GLY A 16 3.49 -8.41 9.89
N VAL A 17 2.71 -8.85 8.89
CA VAL A 17 1.53 -8.12 8.41
C VAL A 17 0.52 -7.92 9.54
N VAL A 18 0.21 -8.97 10.31
CA VAL A 18 -0.73 -8.89 11.45
C VAL A 18 -0.23 -7.90 12.50
N THR A 19 1.07 -7.90 12.80
CA THR A 19 1.68 -7.00 13.78
C THR A 19 1.56 -5.54 13.33
N VAL A 20 1.84 -5.25 12.05
CA VAL A 20 1.70 -3.89 11.50
C VAL A 20 0.24 -3.42 11.58
N VAL A 21 -0.71 -4.25 11.15
CA VAL A 21 -2.15 -3.92 11.23
C VAL A 21 -2.57 -3.68 12.69
N PHE A 22 -2.12 -4.53 13.60
CA PHE A 22 -2.39 -4.38 15.04
C PHE A 22 -1.86 -3.05 15.60
N ILE A 23 -0.63 -2.68 15.24
CA ILE A 23 -0.03 -1.40 15.63
C ILE A 23 -0.87 -0.24 15.11
N ILE A 24 -1.21 -0.23 13.82
CA ILE A 24 -2.01 0.84 13.20
C ILE A 24 -3.39 0.96 13.88
N ALA A 25 -4.06 -0.18 14.11
CA ALA A 25 -5.36 -0.20 14.77
C ALA A 25 -5.29 0.33 16.21
N LYS A 26 -4.29 -0.12 16.98
CA LYS A 26 -4.06 0.32 18.36
C LYS A 26 -3.79 1.82 18.43
N TYR A 27 -2.91 2.35 17.58
CA TYR A 27 -2.62 3.79 17.53
C TYR A 27 -3.83 4.61 17.10
N THR A 28 -4.57 4.15 16.08
CA THR A 28 -5.80 4.82 15.63
C THR A 28 -6.83 4.90 16.75
N TYR A 29 -6.98 3.83 17.54
CA TYR A 29 -7.86 3.81 18.71
C TYR A 29 -7.42 4.81 19.79
N LEU A 30 -6.13 4.82 20.14
CA LEU A 30 -5.58 5.75 21.14
C LEU A 30 -5.75 7.22 20.72
N ILE A 31 -5.53 7.53 19.43
CA ILE A 31 -5.72 8.88 18.90
C ILE A 31 -7.21 9.28 18.97
N LYS A 32 -8.13 8.40 18.55
CA LYS A 32 -9.58 8.66 18.67
C LYS A 32 -10.01 8.87 20.12
N LYS A 33 -9.51 8.05 21.06
CA LYS A 33 -9.79 8.19 22.48
C LYS A 33 -9.30 9.54 23.02
N ALA A 34 -8.06 9.91 22.71
CA ALA A 34 -7.47 11.18 23.14
C ALA A 34 -8.19 12.41 22.55
N MET A 35 -8.73 12.32 21.32
CA MET A 35 -9.54 13.38 20.72
C MET A 35 -10.87 13.57 21.44
N ILE A 36 -11.55 12.47 21.80
CA ILE A 36 -12.82 12.51 22.54
C ILE A 36 -12.61 13.10 23.94
N GLU A 37 -11.55 12.69 24.63
CA GLU A 37 -11.19 13.22 25.97
C GLU A 37 -10.86 14.72 25.94
N LYS A 38 -10.34 15.24 24.82
CA LYS A 38 -10.05 16.66 24.63
C LYS A 38 -11.20 17.47 24.01
N GLY A 39 -12.37 16.85 23.79
CA GLY A 39 -13.54 17.50 23.21
C GLY A 39 -13.39 17.91 21.75
N LEU A 40 -12.40 17.37 21.04
CA LEU A 40 -12.17 17.65 19.61
C LEU A 40 -13.10 16.78 18.77
N LYS A 41 -13.89 17.40 17.88
CA LYS A 41 -14.73 16.67 16.91
C LYS A 41 -13.85 15.84 15.98
N ALA A 42 -14.17 14.55 15.83
CA ALA A 42 -13.52 13.70 14.85
C ALA A 42 -13.76 14.26 13.44
N PRO A 43 -12.74 14.29 12.56
CA PRO A 43 -12.90 14.78 11.20
C PRO A 43 -13.95 13.92 10.47
N SER A 44 -15.06 14.54 10.07
CA SER A 44 -16.21 13.86 9.45
C SER A 44 -16.11 13.73 7.93
N ASP A 45 -15.07 14.28 7.29
CA ASP A 45 -14.97 14.40 5.83
C ASP A 45 -13.97 13.41 5.20
N SER A 46 -13.80 12.23 5.80
CA SER A 46 -12.78 11.27 5.36
C SER A 46 -13.18 10.43 4.15
N LYS A 47 -14.47 10.29 3.84
CA LYS A 47 -14.94 9.31 2.85
C LYS A 47 -14.59 9.70 1.41
N LYS A 48 -14.72 10.97 1.03
CA LYS A 48 -14.41 11.43 -0.34
C LYS A 48 -12.92 11.31 -0.66
N VAL A 49 -12.09 11.68 0.31
CA VAL A 49 -10.62 11.60 0.22
C VAL A 49 -10.14 10.14 0.14
N GLN A 50 -10.81 9.22 0.85
CA GLN A 50 -10.47 7.80 0.84
C GLN A 50 -10.70 7.12 -0.51
N TYR A 51 -11.74 7.52 -1.27
CA TYR A 51 -11.96 7.01 -2.63
C TYR A 51 -10.90 7.53 -3.63
N ALA A 52 -10.47 8.80 -3.49
CA ALA A 52 -9.40 9.36 -4.32
C ALA A 52 -8.05 8.67 -4.06
N ASP A 53 -7.75 8.38 -2.78
CA ASP A 53 -6.55 7.64 -2.40
C ASP A 53 -6.56 6.22 -3.00
N MET A 54 -7.69 5.50 -2.88
CA MET A 54 -7.84 4.15 -3.45
C MET A 54 -7.67 4.15 -4.98
N GLY A 55 -8.24 5.16 -5.66
CA GLY A 55 -8.12 5.31 -7.11
C GLY A 55 -6.68 5.58 -7.58
N CYS A 56 -5.92 6.41 -6.87
CA CYS A 56 -4.51 6.67 -7.20
C CYS A 56 -3.62 5.44 -6.98
N ILE A 57 -3.89 4.65 -5.94
CA ILE A 57 -3.15 3.40 -5.67
C ILE A 57 -3.48 2.35 -6.73
N ALA A 58 -4.78 2.12 -7.00
CA ALA A 58 -5.22 1.18 -8.03
C ALA A 58 -4.71 1.59 -9.42
N GLY A 59 -4.71 2.89 -9.72
CA GLY A 59 -4.14 3.45 -10.95
C GLY A 59 -2.63 3.21 -11.06
N GLY A 60 -1.87 3.47 -9.99
CA GLY A 60 -0.43 3.20 -9.95
C GLY A 60 -0.10 1.73 -10.17
N LEU A 61 -0.82 0.82 -9.50
CA LEU A 61 -0.66 -0.63 -9.69
C LEU A 61 -1.04 -1.06 -11.12
N GLY A 62 -2.14 -0.56 -11.66
CA GLY A 62 -2.59 -0.87 -13.02
C GLY A 62 -1.59 -0.41 -14.08
N VAL A 63 -1.04 0.80 -13.94
CA VAL A 63 0.01 1.30 -14.84
C VAL A 63 1.29 0.46 -14.71
N GLY A 64 1.68 0.07 -13.49
CA GLY A 64 2.81 -0.82 -13.26
C GLY A 64 2.66 -2.16 -13.99
N LEU A 65 1.46 -2.75 -13.97
CA LEU A 65 1.17 -4.00 -14.69
C LEU A 65 1.19 -3.85 -16.22
N ILE A 66 0.74 -2.70 -16.74
CA ILE A 66 0.81 -2.44 -18.18
C ILE A 66 2.27 -2.29 -18.63
N ILE A 67 3.07 -1.56 -17.86
CA ILE A 67 4.50 -1.37 -18.14
C ILE A 67 5.25 -2.70 -18.02
N SER A 68 4.87 -3.54 -17.04
CA SER A 68 5.55 -4.81 -16.82
C SER A 68 5.39 -5.79 -17.99
N SER A 69 4.30 -5.66 -18.78
CA SER A 69 4.09 -6.46 -19.99
C SER A 69 5.17 -6.27 -21.05
N ILE A 70 5.95 -5.18 -21.00
CA ILE A 70 7.08 -4.94 -21.91
C ILE A 70 8.26 -5.86 -21.58
N TYR A 71 8.45 -6.22 -20.31
CA TYR A 71 9.55 -7.12 -19.92
C TYR A 71 9.28 -8.56 -20.37
N THR A 72 8.01 -8.96 -20.44
CA THR A 72 7.61 -10.30 -20.92
C THR A 72 7.90 -10.50 -22.41
N THR A 73 8.02 -9.43 -23.21
CA THR A 73 8.34 -9.53 -24.64
C THR A 73 9.83 -9.48 -24.94
N MET A 74 10.68 -9.24 -23.93
CA MET A 74 12.13 -9.31 -24.06
C MET A 74 12.61 -10.72 -23.68
N GLU A 75 13.57 -11.29 -24.42
CA GLU A 75 14.20 -12.59 -24.10
C GLU A 75 15.14 -12.46 -22.89
N LEU A 76 14.60 -12.14 -21.71
CA LEU A 76 15.31 -12.20 -20.44
C LEU A 76 15.09 -13.55 -19.75
N SER A 77 16.01 -13.92 -18.86
CA SER A 77 15.81 -15.11 -18.03
C SER A 77 14.55 -14.97 -17.17
N GLU A 78 13.86 -16.08 -16.92
CA GLU A 78 12.59 -16.14 -16.20
C GLU A 78 12.67 -15.44 -14.82
N ASP A 79 13.71 -15.73 -14.05
CA ASP A 79 13.97 -15.09 -12.75
C ASP A 79 14.16 -13.57 -12.83
N SER A 80 14.83 -13.08 -13.89
CA SER A 80 15.09 -11.64 -14.07
C SER A 80 13.80 -10.91 -14.46
N THR A 81 13.01 -11.53 -15.33
CA THR A 81 11.72 -11.01 -15.77
C THR A 81 10.75 -10.91 -14.59
N ASP A 82 10.63 -11.95 -13.76
CA ASP A 82 9.77 -11.94 -12.57
C ASP A 82 10.20 -10.85 -11.57
N LEU A 83 11.50 -10.73 -11.30
CA LEU A 83 12.02 -9.71 -10.40
C LEU A 83 11.69 -8.29 -10.91
N LEU A 84 11.82 -8.03 -12.22
CA LEU A 84 11.51 -6.75 -12.84
C LEU A 84 10.02 -6.44 -12.85
N VAL A 85 9.17 -7.44 -13.09
CA VAL A 85 7.71 -7.30 -13.03
C VAL A 85 7.28 -6.89 -11.61
N TRP A 86 7.71 -7.62 -10.59
CA TRP A 86 7.39 -7.28 -9.20
C TRP A 86 7.98 -5.92 -8.78
N GLY A 87 9.22 -5.63 -9.19
CA GLY A 87 9.88 -4.36 -8.91
C GLY A 87 9.12 -3.18 -9.50
N THR A 88 8.71 -3.25 -10.76
CA THR A 88 7.99 -2.16 -11.43
C THR A 88 6.58 -1.95 -10.88
N VAL A 89 5.86 -3.02 -10.53
CA VAL A 89 4.56 -2.93 -9.87
C VAL A 89 4.69 -2.24 -8.51
N LEU A 90 5.70 -2.60 -7.70
CA LEU A 90 5.93 -1.97 -6.40
C LEU A 90 6.33 -0.49 -6.53
N VAL A 91 7.21 -0.14 -7.48
CA VAL A 91 7.63 1.24 -7.72
C VAL A 91 6.46 2.10 -8.20
N CYS A 92 5.69 1.63 -9.18
CA CYS A 92 4.51 2.35 -9.66
C CYS A 92 3.42 2.46 -8.60
N GLY A 93 3.21 1.42 -7.78
CA GLY A 93 2.30 1.46 -6.63
C GLY A 93 2.73 2.48 -5.57
N ALA A 94 4.03 2.56 -5.27
CA ALA A 94 4.57 3.55 -4.34
C ALA A 94 4.43 4.98 -4.86
N ILE A 95 4.66 5.21 -6.17
CA ILE A 95 4.40 6.50 -6.81
C ILE A 95 2.91 6.85 -6.71
N GLY A 96 2.00 5.89 -6.95
CA GLY A 96 0.56 6.07 -6.79
C GLY A 96 0.17 6.52 -5.38
N LEU A 97 0.79 5.95 -4.34
CA LEU A 97 0.62 6.37 -2.93
C LEU A 97 1.14 7.80 -2.67
N VAL A 98 2.31 8.16 -3.21
CA VAL A 98 2.87 9.51 -3.07
C VAL A 98 1.97 10.55 -3.74
N VAL A 99 1.48 10.24 -4.95
CA VAL A 99 0.54 11.10 -5.68
C VAL A 99 -0.77 11.23 -4.92
N ALA A 100 -1.33 10.14 -4.39
CA ALA A 100 -2.53 10.15 -3.55
C ALA A 100 -2.38 11.13 -2.37
N HIS A 101 -1.27 11.01 -1.63
CA HIS A 101 -0.98 11.87 -0.49
C HIS A 101 -0.80 13.34 -0.89
N PHE A 102 -0.18 13.62 -2.05
CA PHE A 102 -0.05 14.98 -2.56
C PHE A 102 -1.39 15.56 -3.00
N LEU A 103 -2.24 14.75 -3.65
CA LEU A 103 -3.59 15.12 -4.05
C LEU A 103 -4.45 15.46 -2.83
N ARG A 104 -4.38 14.63 -1.79
CA ARG A 104 -5.05 14.86 -0.52
C ARG A 104 -4.67 16.20 0.09
N ARG A 105 -3.37 16.56 0.13
CA ARG A 105 -2.92 17.87 0.64
C ARG A 105 -3.41 19.05 -0.21
N LYS A 106 -3.68 18.84 -1.51
CA LYS A 106 -4.15 19.90 -2.41
C LYS A 106 -5.66 20.08 -2.32
N PHE A 107 -6.43 19.01 -2.13
CA PHE A 107 -7.89 19.03 -2.00
C PHE A 107 -8.40 19.35 -0.59
N ASP A 108 -7.61 19.12 0.46
CA ASP A 108 -7.94 19.49 1.86
C ASP A 108 -7.78 21.01 2.14
N LYS A 109 -7.30 21.79 1.15
CA LYS A 109 -7.17 23.26 1.21
C LYS A 109 -8.35 24.01 0.58
N GLN A 110 -9.39 23.32 0.12
CA GLN A 110 -10.67 23.93 -0.30
C GLN A 110 -11.72 23.75 0.77
#